data_AF-A0A8T7B3H9-F1
#
_entry.id   AF-A0A8T7B3H9-F1
#
_cell.length_a   1.000
_cell.length_b   1.000
_cell.length_c   1.000
_cell.angle_alpha   90.00
_cell.angle_beta   90.00
_cell.angle_gamma   90.00
#
_symmetry.space_group_name_H-M   'P 1'
#
loop_
_entity.id
_entity.type
_entity.pdbx_description
1 polymer ?
#
loop_
_entity_poly.entity_id
_entity_poly.type
_entity_poly.pdbx_seq_one_letter_code
_entity_poly.pdbx_strand_id
1 'polypeptide(L)'
;EILPQAGITTASAQRNFVDSVRAVTPAATGLAVVQTLAGEAVVDAFQQAFLTAIVMVALVLWLVLRRPRDVMVVLAPLMIAALATIAVMTWFGMPFNFANVIALPLLLGIGVDNGIHMVWRHRQSTMEVLGSSTALAIVFSALTTIAGFGNLAFSGHSGSASMGQVLTIGMIATTLFTLLLIPPLLRWRS
;
A
#
# COMPACT_ATOMS: atom_id res chain seq x y z
N GLU A 1 38.73 1.42 14.47
CA GLU A 1 37.32 1.78 14.25
C GLU A 1 37.29 3.23 13.78
N ILE A 2 36.69 3.52 12.62
CA ILE A 2 36.61 4.91 12.10
C ILE A 2 35.24 5.44 12.51
N LEU A 3 35.24 6.41 13.41
CA LEU A 3 34.02 7.06 13.90
C LEU A 3 33.84 8.42 13.21
N PRO A 4 32.61 8.81 12.85
CA PRO A 4 32.35 10.09 12.19
C PRO A 4 32.57 11.28 13.15
N GLN A 5 33.15 12.37 12.62
CA GLN A 5 33.41 13.61 13.36
C GLN A 5 32.17 14.50 13.57
N ALA A 6 31.05 14.21 12.90
CA ALA A 6 29.80 14.97 13.01
C ALA A 6 28.61 14.02 13.29
N GLY A 7 27.58 14.54 13.97
CA GLY A 7 26.38 13.79 14.33
C GLY A 7 25.69 13.17 13.11
N ILE A 8 25.63 11.85 13.05
CA ILE A 8 25.04 11.05 11.96
C ILE A 8 23.51 11.00 12.05
N THR A 9 22.86 12.05 12.56
CA THR A 9 21.43 12.03 12.89
C THR A 9 20.52 12.12 11.67
N THR A 10 21.07 12.31 10.46
CA THR A 10 20.29 12.47 9.22
C THR A 10 20.71 11.45 8.17
N ALA A 11 19.74 10.89 7.44
CA ALA A 11 19.96 9.86 6.42
C ALA A 11 20.97 10.27 5.32
N SER A 12 20.99 11.55 4.96
CA SER A 12 21.97 12.12 4.01
C SER A 12 23.39 12.15 4.57
N ALA A 13 23.56 12.50 5.85
CA ALA A 13 24.86 12.49 6.51
C ALA A 13 25.42 11.05 6.65
N GLN A 14 24.54 10.08 6.90
CA GLN A 14 24.91 8.66 6.95
C GLN A 14 25.33 8.12 5.58
N ARG A 15 24.60 8.45 4.50
CA ARG A 15 25.00 8.10 3.13
C ARG A 15 26.34 8.71 2.76
N ASN A 16 26.52 10.01 2.98
CA ASN A 16 27.77 10.70 2.66
C ASN A 16 28.98 10.07 3.40
N PHE A 17 28.79 9.65 4.66
CA PHE A 17 29.81 8.93 5.41
C PHE A 17 30.12 7.55 4.80
N VAL A 18 29.09 6.76 4.49
CA VAL A 18 29.24 5.44 3.86
C VAL A 18 29.95 5.56 2.50
N ASP A 19 29.56 6.54 1.69
CA ASP A 19 30.16 6.79 0.37
C ASP A 19 31.64 7.18 0.50
N SER A 20 31.97 8.05 1.47
CA SER A 20 33.35 8.47 1.74
C SER A 20 34.24 7.31 2.17
N VAL A 21 33.71 6.39 3.00
CA VAL A 21 34.44 5.21 3.47
C VAL A 21 34.64 4.19 2.35
N ARG A 22 33.61 3.95 1.51
CA ARG A 22 33.70 2.99 0.40
C ARG A 22 34.51 3.51 -0.79
N ALA A 23 34.63 4.82 -0.97
CA ALA A 23 35.51 5.43 -1.96
C ALA A 23 37.00 5.08 -1.73
N VAL A 24 37.40 4.94 -0.46
CA VAL A 24 38.77 4.55 -0.08
C VAL A 24 38.89 3.02 0.01
N THR A 25 37.87 2.36 0.54
CA THR A 25 37.86 0.90 0.73
C THR A 25 36.54 0.30 0.23
N PRO A 26 36.45 -0.13 -1.04
CA PRO A 26 35.20 -0.63 -1.64
C PRO A 26 34.56 -1.80 -0.88
N ALA A 27 35.40 -2.62 -0.24
CA ALA A 27 35.01 -3.76 0.58
C ALA A 27 34.74 -3.40 2.06
N ALA A 28 34.67 -2.11 2.42
CA ALA A 28 34.38 -1.70 3.79
C ALA A 28 33.00 -2.20 4.24
N THR A 29 32.98 -2.82 5.43
CA THR A 29 31.79 -3.33 6.09
C THR A 29 31.60 -2.67 7.44
N GLY A 30 30.38 -2.72 7.97
CA GLY A 30 30.03 -2.18 9.28
C GLY A 30 28.53 -1.90 9.36
N LEU A 31 28.01 -1.71 10.59
CA LEU A 31 26.57 -1.51 10.80
C LEU A 31 26.01 -0.36 9.96
N ALA A 32 26.71 0.77 9.90
CA ALA A 32 26.30 1.93 9.10
C ALA A 32 26.21 1.59 7.60
N VAL A 33 27.21 0.89 7.04
CA VAL A 33 27.25 0.49 5.63
C VAL A 33 26.13 -0.50 5.31
N VAL A 34 25.96 -1.53 6.14
CA VAL A 34 24.94 -2.58 5.93
C VAL A 34 23.53 -2.00 6.03
N GLN A 35 23.26 -1.14 7.01
CA GLN A 35 21.94 -0.52 7.19
C GLN A 35 21.58 0.43 6.04
N THR A 36 22.54 1.23 5.56
CA THR A 36 22.31 2.14 4.43
C THR A 36 22.03 1.36 3.14
N LEU A 37 22.85 0.36 2.82
CA LEU A 37 22.66 -0.48 1.62
C LEU A 37 21.38 -1.31 1.68
N ALA A 38 21.04 -1.87 2.84
CA ALA A 38 19.78 -2.58 3.03
C ALA A 38 18.58 -1.63 2.85
N GLY A 39 18.68 -0.41 3.37
CA GLY A 39 17.65 0.61 3.19
C GLY A 39 17.42 0.97 1.72
N GLU A 40 18.49 1.19 0.96
CA GLU A 40 18.42 1.46 -0.48
C GLU A 40 17.81 0.29 -1.24
N ALA A 41 18.30 -0.94 -1.00
CA ALA A 41 17.76 -2.14 -1.62
C ALA A 41 16.26 -2.35 -1.34
N VAL A 42 15.80 -2.04 -0.12
CA VAL A 42 14.37 -2.13 0.23
C VAL A 42 13.55 -1.05 -0.48
N VAL A 43 14.05 0.17 -0.61
CA VAL A 43 13.36 1.23 -1.36
C VAL A 43 13.23 0.86 -2.83
N ASP A 44 14.30 0.34 -3.45
CA ASP A 44 14.28 -0.13 -4.83
C ASP A 44 13.29 -1.28 -5.02
N ALA A 45 13.33 -2.28 -4.13
CA ALA A 45 12.40 -3.40 -4.16
C ALA A 45 10.95 -2.95 -3.97
N PHE A 46 10.70 -1.99 -3.08
CA PHE A 46 9.38 -1.39 -2.89
C PHE A 46 8.89 -0.69 -4.16
N GLN A 47 9.72 0.16 -4.77
CA GLN A 47 9.34 0.87 -6.01
C GLN A 47 9.02 -0.11 -7.13
N GLN A 48 9.85 -1.14 -7.30
CA GLN A 48 9.60 -2.22 -8.25
C GLN A 48 8.29 -2.94 -7.96
N ALA A 49 8.05 -3.35 -6.71
CA ALA A 49 6.84 -4.04 -6.30
C ALA A 49 5.59 -3.17 -6.49
N PHE A 50 5.65 -1.89 -6.13
CA PHE A 50 4.54 -0.96 -6.25
C PHE A 50 4.16 -0.68 -7.71
N LEU A 51 5.15 -0.38 -8.56
CA LEU A 51 4.93 -0.15 -9.98
C LEU A 51 4.41 -1.43 -10.66
N THR A 52 5.01 -2.58 -10.35
CA THR A 52 4.56 -3.87 -10.89
C THR A 52 3.14 -4.19 -10.44
N ALA A 53 2.80 -3.94 -9.17
CA ALA A 53 1.45 -4.13 -8.65
C ALA A 53 0.44 -3.25 -9.39
N ILE A 54 0.72 -1.96 -9.62
CA ILE A 54 -0.17 -1.07 -10.38
C ILE A 54 -0.40 -1.60 -11.79
N VAL A 55 0.68 -1.97 -12.50
CA VAL A 55 0.59 -2.50 -13.87
C VAL A 55 -0.22 -3.80 -13.90
N MET A 56 0.06 -4.73 -12.99
CA MET A 56 -0.63 -6.01 -12.91
C MET A 56 -2.11 -5.85 -12.54
N VAL A 57 -2.43 -4.99 -11.56
CA VAL A 57 -3.81 -4.67 -11.18
C VAL A 57 -4.56 -4.03 -12.35
N ALA A 58 -3.96 -3.06 -13.04
CA ALA A 58 -4.56 -2.45 -14.22
C ALA A 58 -4.80 -3.46 -15.35
N LEU A 59 -3.84 -4.38 -15.57
CA LEU A 59 -3.96 -5.44 -16.57
C LEU A 59 -5.09 -6.42 -16.22
N VAL A 60 -5.16 -6.88 -14.97
CA VAL A 60 -6.24 -7.77 -14.50
C VAL A 60 -7.59 -7.07 -14.63
N LEU A 61 -7.71 -5.82 -14.18
CA LEU A 61 -8.92 -5.03 -14.34
C LEU A 61 -9.32 -4.88 -15.80
N TRP A 62 -8.36 -4.63 -16.70
CA TRP A 62 -8.64 -4.52 -18.12
C TRP A 62 -9.14 -5.85 -18.72
N LEU A 63 -8.52 -6.97 -18.36
CA LEU A 63 -8.94 -8.31 -18.81
C LEU A 63 -10.35 -8.68 -18.31
N VAL A 64 -10.67 -8.35 -17.05
CA VAL A 64 -11.94 -8.68 -16.40
C VAL A 64 -13.07 -7.73 -16.84
N LEU A 65 -12.82 -6.42 -16.81
CA LEU A 65 -13.85 -5.41 -17.07
C LEU A 65 -13.99 -5.09 -18.56
N ARG A 66 -12.94 -5.30 -19.37
CA ARG A 66 -12.89 -5.06 -20.83
C ARG A 66 -13.30 -3.66 -21.28
N ARG A 67 -13.31 -2.68 -20.37
CA ARG A 67 -13.68 -1.28 -20.64
C ARG A 67 -12.70 -0.37 -19.92
N PRO A 68 -11.87 0.42 -20.62
CA PRO A 68 -10.83 1.23 -19.98
C PRO A 68 -11.40 2.25 -18.99
N ARG A 69 -12.62 2.75 -19.25
CA ARG A 69 -13.33 3.64 -18.30
C ARG A 69 -13.61 2.95 -16.96
N ASP A 70 -14.00 1.68 -16.98
CA ASP A 70 -14.28 0.93 -15.74
C ASP A 70 -12.99 0.58 -14.99
N VAL A 71 -11.89 0.37 -15.70
CA VAL A 71 -10.56 0.24 -15.08
C VAL A 71 -10.22 1.50 -14.29
N MET A 72 -10.40 2.69 -14.88
CA MET A 72 -10.12 3.96 -14.19
C MET A 72 -11.06 4.20 -13.00
N VAL A 73 -12.33 3.81 -13.09
CA VAL A 73 -13.30 3.93 -12.00
C VAL A 73 -12.89 3.09 -10.78
N VAL A 74 -12.27 1.92 -10.98
CA VAL A 74 -11.78 1.09 -9.87
C VAL A 74 -10.41 1.55 -9.39
N LEU A 75 -9.51 1.93 -10.32
CA LEU A 75 -8.14 2.30 -9.99
C LEU A 75 -8.07 3.62 -9.20
N ALA A 76 -8.91 4.61 -9.52
CA ALA A 76 -8.87 5.91 -8.85
C ALA A 76 -9.15 5.83 -7.32
N PRO A 77 -10.23 5.17 -6.84
CA PRO A 77 -10.46 4.95 -5.42
C PRO A 77 -9.36 4.16 -4.72
N LEU A 78 -8.73 3.18 -5.40
CA LEU A 78 -7.60 2.44 -4.84
C LEU A 78 -6.38 3.34 -4.61
N MET A 79 -6.05 4.20 -5.57
CA MET A 79 -4.94 5.14 -5.42
C MET A 79 -5.24 6.18 -4.33
N ILE A 80 -6.48 6.67 -4.24
CA ILE A 80 -6.92 7.58 -3.18
C ILE A 80 -6.82 6.90 -1.81
N ALA A 81 -7.22 5.63 -1.70
CA ALA A 81 -7.10 4.86 -0.47
C ALA A 81 -5.64 4.63 -0.06
N ALA A 82 -4.75 4.34 -1.00
CA ALA A 82 -3.32 4.22 -0.74
C ALA A 82 -2.73 5.54 -0.23
N LEU A 83 -3.07 6.67 -0.87
CA LEU A 83 -2.66 8.00 -0.42
C LEU A 83 -3.23 8.34 0.96
N ALA A 84 -4.50 8.03 1.21
CA ALA A 84 -5.12 8.23 2.51
C ALA A 84 -4.47 7.37 3.60
N THR A 85 -4.04 6.15 3.28
CA THR A 85 -3.30 5.28 4.20
C THR A 85 -1.98 5.93 4.60
N ILE A 86 -1.22 6.45 3.62
CA ILE A 86 0.02 7.19 3.88
C ILE A 86 -0.27 8.44 4.72
N ALA A 87 -1.31 9.20 4.40
CA ALA A 87 -1.70 10.40 5.15
C ALA A 87 -2.01 10.07 6.62
N VAL A 88 -2.78 9.01 6.87
CA VAL A 88 -3.08 8.52 8.23
C VAL A 88 -1.79 8.08 8.93
N MET A 89 -0.91 7.33 8.26
CA MET A 89 0.39 6.96 8.84
C MET A 89 1.21 8.17 9.26
N THR A 90 1.29 9.19 8.40
CA THR A 90 2.03 10.43 8.72
C THR A 90 1.41 11.19 9.88
N TRP A 91 0.08 11.24 9.97
CA TRP A 91 -0.62 11.90 11.08
C TRP A 91 -0.32 11.20 12.41
N PHE A 92 -0.43 9.88 12.44
CA PHE A 92 -0.17 9.10 13.66
C PHE A 92 1.32 8.87 13.95
N GLY A 93 2.23 9.45 13.15
CA GLY A 93 3.67 9.32 13.35
C GLY A 93 4.18 7.89 13.18
N MET A 94 3.55 7.09 12.32
CA MET A 94 3.96 5.71 12.01
C MET A 94 4.99 5.70 10.87
N PRO A 95 6.29 5.51 11.15
CA PRO A 95 7.31 5.50 10.11
C PRO A 95 7.23 4.23 9.26
N PHE A 96 7.62 4.35 8.00
CA PHE A 96 7.92 3.17 7.19
C PHE A 96 9.14 2.43 7.72
N ASN A 97 9.06 1.11 7.71
CA ASN A 97 10.13 0.18 8.04
C ASN A 97 10.14 -0.97 7.02
N PHE A 98 11.16 -1.82 7.09
CA PHE A 98 11.35 -2.90 6.12
C PHE A 98 10.19 -3.90 6.04
N ALA A 99 9.38 -4.02 7.10
CA ALA A 99 8.22 -4.92 7.12
C ALA A 99 6.94 -4.24 6.61
N ASN A 100 6.63 -3.03 7.05
CA ASN A 100 5.37 -2.38 6.68
C ASN A 100 5.39 -1.73 5.29
N VAL A 101 6.56 -1.55 4.67
CA VAL A 101 6.69 -0.92 3.34
C VAL A 101 5.99 -1.72 2.24
N ILE A 102 5.94 -3.06 2.36
CA ILE A 102 5.27 -3.93 1.39
C ILE A 102 3.73 -3.90 1.51
N ALA A 103 3.17 -3.24 2.52
CA ALA A 103 1.74 -3.19 2.74
C ALA A 103 0.99 -2.47 1.60
N LEU A 104 1.56 -1.40 1.03
CA LEU A 104 0.90 -0.63 -0.03
C LEU A 104 0.72 -1.43 -1.34
N PRO A 105 1.76 -2.08 -1.91
CA PRO A 105 1.58 -2.99 -3.05
C PRO A 105 0.56 -4.10 -2.76
N LEU A 106 0.58 -4.67 -1.55
CA LEU A 106 -0.35 -5.72 -1.15
C LEU A 106 -1.80 -5.23 -1.12
N LEU A 107 -2.04 -4.04 -0.58
CA LEU A 107 -3.36 -3.41 -0.51
C LEU A 107 -3.95 -3.14 -1.90
N LEU A 108 -3.13 -2.76 -2.89
CA LEU A 108 -3.60 -2.59 -4.27
C LEU A 108 -4.15 -3.92 -4.84
N GLY A 109 -3.46 -5.02 -4.56
CA GLY A 109 -3.86 -6.35 -5.01
C GLY A 109 -5.12 -6.87 -4.33
N ILE A 110 -5.29 -6.63 -3.03
CA ILE A 110 -6.47 -7.10 -2.27
C ILE A 110 -7.68 -6.19 -2.53
N GLY A 111 -7.45 -4.87 -2.63
CA GLY A 111 -8.50 -3.86 -2.77
C GLY A 111 -9.27 -3.92 -4.08
N VAL A 112 -8.62 -4.42 -5.15
CA VAL A 112 -9.20 -4.46 -6.50
C VAL A 112 -10.50 -5.25 -6.58
N ASP A 113 -10.63 -6.30 -5.76
CA ASP A 113 -11.76 -7.22 -5.78
C ASP A 113 -13.09 -6.50 -5.44
N ASN A 114 -13.06 -5.65 -4.41
CA ASN A 114 -14.21 -4.82 -4.02
C ASN A 114 -14.72 -3.98 -5.20
N GLY A 115 -13.80 -3.37 -5.95
CA GLY A 115 -14.14 -2.54 -7.10
C GLY A 115 -14.72 -3.35 -8.26
N ILE A 116 -14.17 -4.53 -8.54
CA ILE A 116 -14.68 -5.44 -9.58
C ILE A 116 -16.14 -5.84 -9.25
N HIS A 117 -16.40 -6.27 -8.02
CA HIS A 117 -17.73 -6.67 -7.58
C HIS A 117 -18.75 -5.54 -7.68
N MET A 118 -18.37 -4.31 -7.31
CA MET A 118 -19.26 -3.14 -7.45
C MET A 118 -19.58 -2.82 -8.91
N VAL A 119 -18.57 -2.83 -9.79
CA VAL A 119 -18.79 -2.57 -11.23
C VAL A 119 -19.68 -3.64 -11.85
N TRP A 120 -19.47 -4.92 -11.53
CA TRP A 120 -20.34 -5.99 -12.01
C TRP A 120 -21.77 -5.86 -11.50
N ARG A 121 -21.96 -5.50 -10.23
CA ARG A 121 -23.29 -5.28 -9.69
C ARG A 121 -24.02 -4.16 -10.42
N HIS A 122 -23.35 -3.04 -10.67
CA HIS A 122 -23.90 -1.92 -11.43
C HIS A 122 -24.26 -2.32 -12.88
N ARG A 123 -23.49 -3.21 -13.51
CA ARG A 123 -23.80 -3.72 -14.85
C ARG A 123 -25.04 -4.61 -14.89
N GLN A 124 -25.33 -5.33 -13.81
CA GLN A 124 -26.49 -6.23 -13.72
C GLN A 124 -27.77 -5.50 -13.31
N SER A 125 -27.68 -4.43 -12.51
CA SER A 125 -28.81 -3.64 -12.08
C SER A 125 -28.41 -2.19 -11.84
N THR A 126 -29.17 -1.26 -12.44
CA THR A 126 -29.05 0.20 -12.20
C THR A 126 -29.67 0.63 -10.87
N MET A 127 -30.29 -0.29 -10.12
CA MET A 127 -30.84 -0.02 -8.80
C MET A 127 -29.71 0.28 -7.80
N GLU A 128 -30.05 0.92 -6.67
CA GLU A 128 -29.08 1.47 -5.72
C GLU A 128 -28.03 0.44 -5.27
N VAL A 129 -26.80 0.58 -5.80
CA VAL A 129 -25.70 -0.38 -5.60
C VAL A 129 -25.33 -0.51 -4.12
N LEU A 130 -25.46 0.57 -3.35
CA LEU A 130 -25.16 0.62 -1.91
C LEU A 130 -26.17 -0.16 -1.05
N GLY A 131 -27.44 -0.23 -1.48
CA GLY A 131 -28.47 -1.03 -0.80
C GLY A 131 -28.45 -2.52 -1.16
N SER A 132 -27.49 -2.95 -1.99
CA SER A 132 -27.44 -4.32 -2.50
C SER A 132 -26.74 -5.30 -1.56
N SER A 133 -27.07 -6.58 -1.71
CA SER A 133 -26.34 -7.68 -1.04
C SER A 133 -24.84 -7.69 -1.36
N THR A 134 -24.42 -7.14 -2.51
CA THR A 134 -23.01 -7.02 -2.88
C THR A 134 -22.26 -6.04 -1.98
N ALA A 135 -22.85 -4.89 -1.64
CA ALA A 135 -22.22 -3.92 -0.75
C ALA A 135 -22.04 -4.51 0.65
N LEU A 136 -23.05 -5.22 1.16
CA LEU A 136 -22.94 -5.96 2.43
C LEU A 136 -21.88 -7.06 2.37
N ALA A 137 -21.84 -7.85 1.30
CA ALA A 137 -20.83 -8.90 1.14
C ALA A 137 -19.40 -8.33 1.13
N ILE A 138 -19.19 -7.19 0.47
CA ILE A 138 -17.91 -6.46 0.48
C ILE A 138 -17.54 -6.04 1.91
N VAL A 139 -18.48 -5.48 2.68
CA VAL A 139 -18.24 -5.08 4.07
C VAL A 139 -17.89 -6.29 4.94
N PHE A 140 -18.61 -7.40 4.82
CA PHE A 140 -18.31 -8.61 5.59
C PHE A 140 -16.94 -9.21 5.24
N SER A 141 -16.63 -9.30 3.94
CA SER A 141 -15.31 -9.76 3.48
C SER A 141 -14.20 -8.85 4.03
N ALA A 142 -14.38 -7.54 3.93
CA ALA A 142 -13.45 -6.56 4.49
C ALA A 142 -13.29 -6.70 6.01
N LEU A 143 -14.37 -6.94 6.75
CA LEU A 143 -14.30 -7.17 8.20
C LEU A 143 -13.47 -8.40 8.55
N THR A 144 -13.59 -9.49 7.79
CA THR A 144 -12.75 -10.69 8.00
C THR A 144 -11.27 -10.38 7.73
N THR A 145 -10.95 -9.67 6.65
CA THR A 145 -9.58 -9.24 6.33
C THR A 145 -9.02 -8.29 7.40
N ILE A 146 -9.83 -7.33 7.85
CA ILE A 146 -9.50 -6.40 8.93
C ILE A 146 -9.24 -7.15 10.23
N ALA A 147 -10.03 -8.17 10.56
CA ALA A 147 -9.78 -9.00 11.73
C ALA A 147 -8.45 -9.77 11.61
N GLY A 148 -8.12 -10.29 10.42
CA GLY A 148 -6.84 -10.97 10.16
C GLY A 148 -5.63 -10.03 10.31
N PHE A 149 -5.67 -8.86 9.66
CA PHE A 149 -4.60 -7.87 9.77
C PHE A 149 -4.55 -7.19 11.15
N GLY A 150 -5.70 -7.01 11.78
CA GLY A 150 -5.82 -6.51 13.14
C GLY A 150 -5.17 -7.47 14.14
N ASN A 151 -5.38 -8.78 13.99
CA ASN A 151 -4.67 -9.79 14.78
C ASN A 151 -3.14 -9.71 14.57
N LEU A 152 -2.70 -9.53 13.32
CA LEU A 152 -1.28 -9.33 13.00
C LEU A 152 -0.71 -8.07 13.69
N ALA A 153 -1.52 -7.01 13.86
CA ALA A 153 -1.14 -5.79 14.55
C ALA A 153 -0.80 -6.00 16.03
N PHE A 154 -1.30 -7.07 16.67
CA PHE A 154 -1.00 -7.46 18.04
C PHE A 154 0.19 -8.44 18.15
N SER A 155 0.92 -8.68 17.07
CA SER A 155 2.10 -9.55 17.08
C SER A 155 3.18 -9.04 18.05
N GLY A 156 3.87 -9.96 18.73
CA GLY A 156 5.02 -9.63 19.58
C GLY A 156 6.27 -9.17 18.80
N HIS A 157 6.29 -9.34 17.47
CA HIS A 157 7.36 -8.83 16.62
C HIS A 157 7.00 -7.46 16.06
N SER A 158 7.84 -6.45 16.31
CA SER A 158 7.57 -5.05 15.96
C SER A 158 7.34 -4.81 14.46
N GLY A 159 8.05 -5.54 13.58
CA GLY A 159 7.85 -5.46 12.14
C GLY A 159 6.47 -5.95 11.71
N SER A 160 6.04 -7.11 12.24
CA SER A 160 4.75 -7.71 11.95
C SER A 160 3.60 -6.87 12.52
N ALA A 161 3.75 -6.38 13.75
CA ALA A 161 2.78 -5.50 14.39
C ALA A 161 2.56 -4.22 13.54
N SER A 162 3.65 -3.58 13.12
CA SER A 162 3.58 -2.38 12.28
C SER A 162 2.95 -2.66 10.91
N MET A 163 3.28 -3.78 10.28
CA MET A 163 2.66 -4.20 9.02
C MET A 163 1.15 -4.44 9.19
N GLY A 164 0.73 -5.12 10.25
CA GLY A 164 -0.68 -5.35 10.56
C GLY A 164 -1.47 -4.06 10.77
N GLN A 165 -0.88 -3.06 11.44
CA GLN A 165 -1.48 -1.73 11.62
C GLN A 165 -1.73 -1.05 10.27
N VAL A 166 -0.71 -0.98 9.41
CA VAL A 166 -0.80 -0.33 8.09
C VAL A 166 -1.82 -1.05 7.20
N LEU A 167 -1.80 -2.38 7.16
CA LEU A 167 -2.75 -3.16 6.38
C LEU A 167 -4.19 -2.99 6.87
N THR A 168 -4.40 -2.91 8.19
CA THR A 168 -5.73 -2.68 8.76
C THR A 168 -6.27 -1.31 8.35
N ILE A 169 -5.48 -0.25 8.51
CA ILE A 169 -5.85 1.12 8.11
C ILE A 169 -6.12 1.18 6.61
N GLY A 170 -5.25 0.58 5.81
CA GLY A 170 -5.39 0.57 4.37
C GLY A 170 -6.60 -0.22 3.90
N MET A 171 -6.95 -1.33 4.54
CA MET A 171 -8.14 -2.10 4.20
C MET A 171 -9.43 -1.32 4.54
N ILE A 172 -9.46 -0.62 5.67
CA ILE A 172 -10.57 0.28 6.04
C ILE A 172 -10.70 1.39 4.99
N ALA A 173 -9.61 2.10 4.68
CA ALA A 173 -9.61 3.17 3.70
C ALA A 173 -10.06 2.65 2.32
N THR A 174 -9.51 1.53 1.87
CA THR A 174 -9.84 0.91 0.57
C THR A 174 -11.31 0.57 0.47
N THR A 175 -11.86 -0.07 1.49
CA THR A 175 -13.28 -0.44 1.53
C THR A 175 -14.16 0.80 1.53
N LEU A 176 -13.83 1.80 2.36
CA LEU A 176 -14.57 3.05 2.47
C LEU A 176 -14.59 3.83 1.15
N PHE A 177 -13.42 4.07 0.54
CA PHE A 177 -13.33 4.82 -0.72
C PHE A 177 -13.95 4.05 -1.88
N THR A 178 -13.85 2.73 -1.91
CA THR A 178 -14.53 1.91 -2.93
C THR A 178 -16.05 2.11 -2.83
N LEU A 179 -16.63 1.95 -1.64
CA LEU A 179 -18.06 2.10 -1.43
C LEU A 179 -18.55 3.53 -1.70
N LEU A 180 -17.78 4.55 -1.31
CA LEU A 180 -18.19 5.95 -1.48
C LEU A 180 -17.99 6.48 -2.90
N LEU A 181 -16.88 6.14 -3.56
CA LEU A 181 -16.49 6.76 -4.83
C LEU A 181 -16.95 6.00 -6.06
N ILE A 182 -17.02 4.67 -6.04
CA ILE A 182 -17.39 3.89 -7.23
C ILE A 182 -18.84 4.15 -7.69
N PRO A 183 -19.87 4.16 -6.82
CA PRO A 183 -21.25 4.41 -7.26
C PRO A 183 -21.45 5.75 -7.98
N PRO A 184 -20.99 6.91 -7.46
CA PRO A 184 -21.14 8.16 -8.17
C PRO A 184 -20.29 8.22 -9.45
N LEU A 185 -19.09 7.64 -9.44
CA LEU A 185 -18.24 7.58 -10.65
C LEU A 185 -18.89 6.75 -11.78
N LEU A 186 -19.60 5.68 -11.43
CA LEU A 186 -20.35 4.89 -12.42
C LEU A 186 -21.60 5.61 -12.93
N ARG A 187 -22.32 6.34 -12.06
CA ARG A 187 -23.48 7.16 -12.45
C ARG A 187 -23.11 8.33 -13.36
N TRP A 188 -21.97 8.98 -13.11
CA TRP A 188 -21.50 10.08 -13.97
C TRP A 188 -21.15 9.61 -15.38
N ARG A 189 -20.84 8.32 -15.55
CA ARG A 189 -20.51 7.69 -16.83
C ARG A 189 -21.74 7.24 -17.63
N SER A 190 -22.87 6.97 -16.98
CA SER A 190 -24.09 6.41 -17.58
C SER A 190 -25.01 7.48 -18.10
#